data_AF-A0A478FQI1-F1
#
_entry.id   AF-A0A478FQI1-F1
#
_cell.length_a   1.000
_cell.length_b   1.000
_cell.length_c   1.000
_cell.angle_alpha   90.00
_cell.angle_beta   90.00
_cell.angle_gamma   90.00
#
_symmetry.space_group_name_H-M   'P 1'
#
loop_
_entity.id
_entity.type
_entity.pdbx_description
1 polymer ?
#
loop_
_entity_poly.entity_id
_entity_poly.type
_entity_poly.pdbx_seq_one_letter_code
_entity_poly.pdbx_strand_id
1 'polypeptide(L)'
;MTPQAIGAGVAGTAVVGGGGALAAYAAGAFNAKWQEASFEDYAKYKNLKYLGETANEMTIPPVASKIKETLENTTNGKGYRAKFNSHWNNMREQDAKKEGNISRPIEDKEELFPVDKSGSKDQEVANWTAVWCKSVGKKKVPAKQTQEGKELWNPDLDKNPVWKAFKDICLEEKIVVT
;
A
#
# COMPACT_ATOMS: atom_id res chain seq x y z
N MET A 1 30.52 42.24 -27.22
CA MET A 1 30.23 42.46 -25.78
C MET A 1 28.82 41.96 -25.51
N THR A 2 28.65 41.00 -24.58
CA THR A 2 27.47 40.90 -23.68
C THR A 2 27.45 42.15 -22.75
N PRO A 3 26.38 42.51 -22.00
CA PRO A 3 25.27 41.73 -21.39
C PRO A 3 23.86 42.28 -21.78
N GLN A 4 22.67 41.99 -21.21
CA GLN A 4 22.00 40.87 -20.48
C GLN A 4 20.47 41.18 -20.38
N ALA A 5 19.66 40.20 -19.92
CA ALA A 5 18.39 40.38 -19.17
C ALA A 5 17.14 40.97 -19.87
N ILE A 6 15.90 40.77 -19.41
CA ILE A 6 15.23 39.73 -18.57
C ILE A 6 13.75 39.75 -19.02
N GLY A 7 13.07 38.61 -19.08
CA GLY A 7 11.67 38.52 -19.53
C GLY A 7 10.94 37.30 -18.99
N ALA A 8 11.03 37.05 -17.69
CA ALA A 8 10.33 35.96 -17.01
C ALA A 8 8.97 36.41 -16.47
N GLY A 9 7.95 35.56 -16.63
CA GLY A 9 6.55 35.81 -16.25
C GLY A 9 5.63 35.74 -17.47
N VAL A 10 4.56 34.95 -17.50
CA VAL A 10 3.88 34.23 -16.42
C VAL A 10 3.58 32.80 -16.85
N ALA A 11 4.20 31.81 -16.19
CA ALA A 11 3.72 30.43 -16.28
C ALA A 11 2.48 30.31 -15.38
N GLY A 12 1.34 29.95 -15.97
CA GLY A 12 0.08 29.82 -15.25
C GLY A 12 0.19 28.85 -14.07
N THR A 13 -0.36 29.25 -12.92
CA THR A 13 -0.31 28.50 -11.67
C THR A 13 -1.13 27.21 -11.73
N ALA A 14 -0.52 26.13 -12.23
CA ALA A 14 -0.98 24.78 -11.95
C ALA A 14 -0.63 24.46 -10.49
N VAL A 15 -1.57 24.73 -9.58
CA VAL A 15 -1.46 24.36 -8.16
C VAL A 15 -1.57 22.84 -8.03
N VAL A 16 -0.45 22.15 -8.24
CA VAL A 16 -0.31 20.72 -7.96
C VAL A 16 0.25 20.60 -6.53
N GLY A 17 -0.67 20.40 -5.58
CA GLY A 17 -0.30 20.18 -4.19
C GLY A 17 0.38 18.83 -3.99
N GLY A 18 1.65 18.85 -3.58
CA GLY A 18 2.27 17.78 -2.79
C GLY A 18 2.98 16.65 -3.54
N GLY A 19 4.28 16.82 -3.79
CA GLY A 19 5.23 15.70 -3.66
C GLY A 19 6.09 15.32 -4.87
N GLY A 20 7.28 15.91 -4.98
CA GLY A 20 8.46 15.22 -5.52
C GLY A 20 8.86 15.51 -6.98
N ALA A 21 9.82 16.43 -7.14
CA ALA A 21 10.86 16.47 -8.18
C ALA A 21 10.48 16.18 -9.66
N LEU A 22 10.47 17.26 -10.46
CA LEU A 22 10.54 17.23 -11.92
C LEU A 22 11.86 16.58 -12.40
N ALA A 23 11.80 15.33 -12.87
CA ALA A 23 12.89 14.72 -13.64
C ALA A 23 12.86 15.23 -15.10
N ALA A 24 13.37 16.43 -15.32
CA ALA A 24 13.56 16.98 -16.67
C ALA A 24 14.84 16.40 -17.30
N TYR A 25 14.70 15.37 -18.15
CA TYR A 25 15.77 14.90 -19.03
C TYR A 25 15.38 15.12 -20.50
N ALA A 26 16.24 15.81 -21.24
CA ALA A 26 15.94 16.28 -22.58
C ALA A 26 16.19 15.21 -23.67
N ALA A 27 15.22 15.11 -24.59
CA ALA A 27 15.29 14.61 -25.96
C ALA A 27 16.41 13.60 -26.35
N GLY A 28 16.03 12.32 -26.45
CA GLY A 28 16.79 11.31 -27.20
C GLY A 28 16.51 9.88 -26.71
N ALA A 29 15.91 9.05 -27.57
CA ALA A 29 15.58 7.63 -27.37
C ALA A 29 14.56 7.26 -26.27
N PHE A 30 13.50 6.58 -26.69
CA PHE A 30 12.60 5.64 -25.98
C PHE A 30 12.64 5.55 -24.44
N ASN A 31 12.36 6.65 -23.73
CA ASN A 31 12.00 6.60 -22.32
C ASN A 31 10.57 6.03 -22.16
N ALA A 32 10.47 4.70 -22.05
CA ALA A 32 9.25 4.02 -21.59
C ALA A 32 8.92 4.52 -20.18
N LYS A 33 7.90 5.37 -20.06
CA LYS A 33 7.46 5.86 -18.74
C LYS A 33 6.73 4.75 -18.01
N TRP A 34 7.03 4.60 -16.72
CA TRP A 34 6.23 3.79 -15.81
C TRP A 34 4.76 4.25 -15.85
N GLN A 35 3.88 3.34 -16.21
CA GLN A 35 2.44 3.47 -16.17
C GLN A 35 1.93 3.20 -14.76
N GLU A 36 0.84 3.89 -14.42
CA GLU A 36 0.10 3.70 -13.18
C GLU A 36 -0.57 2.32 -13.14
N ALA A 37 -0.32 1.54 -12.09
CA ALA A 37 -1.12 0.37 -11.73
C ALA A 37 -1.40 0.37 -10.22
N SER A 38 -2.40 -0.40 -9.78
CA SER A 38 -2.73 -0.48 -8.36
C SER A 38 -1.86 -1.50 -7.62
N PHE A 39 -1.81 -1.41 -6.29
CA PHE A 39 -1.22 -2.46 -5.47
C PHE A 39 -1.99 -3.80 -5.58
N GLU A 40 -3.29 -3.79 -5.84
CA GLU A 40 -4.06 -4.99 -6.20
C GLU A 40 -3.54 -5.63 -7.51
N ASP A 41 -3.21 -4.83 -8.53
CA ASP A 41 -2.65 -5.35 -9.79
C ASP A 41 -1.25 -5.95 -9.58
N TYR A 42 -0.41 -5.31 -8.75
CA TYR A 42 0.91 -5.85 -8.41
C TYR A 42 0.82 -7.12 -7.56
N ALA A 43 -0.13 -7.20 -6.63
CA ALA A 43 -0.41 -8.40 -5.86
C ALA A 43 -0.86 -9.57 -6.75
N LYS A 44 -1.72 -9.32 -7.74
CA LYS A 44 -2.11 -10.32 -8.74
C LYS A 44 -0.91 -10.81 -9.54
N TYR A 45 -0.04 -9.91 -10.01
CA TYR A 45 1.23 -10.26 -10.68
C TYR A 45 2.16 -11.12 -9.79
N LYS A 46 2.18 -10.86 -8.48
CA LYS A 46 2.94 -11.64 -7.48
C LYS A 46 2.23 -12.92 -7.00
N ASN A 47 1.11 -13.31 -7.61
CA ASN A 47 0.29 -14.47 -7.20
C ASN A 47 -0.19 -14.44 -5.74
N LEU A 48 -0.50 -13.26 -5.23
CA LEU A 48 -1.06 -13.04 -3.90
C LEU A 48 -2.60 -12.92 -3.96
N LYS A 49 -3.27 -13.13 -2.83
CA LYS A 49 -4.71 -12.89 -2.62
C LYS A 49 -4.93 -12.15 -1.28
N TYR A 50 -6.15 -11.69 -1.03
CA TYR A 50 -6.48 -11.06 0.25
C TYR A 50 -6.57 -12.09 1.39
N LEU A 51 -6.24 -11.65 2.61
CA LEU A 51 -6.28 -12.44 3.84
C LEU A 51 -7.67 -13.08 4.02
N GLY A 52 -7.70 -14.41 4.09
CA GLY A 52 -8.92 -15.21 4.22
C GLY A 52 -9.87 -15.19 3.02
N GLU A 53 -9.43 -14.70 1.85
CA GLU A 53 -10.18 -14.86 0.60
C GLU A 53 -10.10 -16.32 0.14
N THR A 54 -11.24 -16.97 -0.07
CA THR A 54 -11.32 -18.38 -0.50
C THR A 54 -11.24 -18.55 -2.02
N ALA A 55 -11.48 -17.49 -2.78
CA ALA A 55 -11.29 -17.47 -4.21
C ALA A 55 -9.79 -17.44 -4.59
N ASN A 56 -9.47 -17.98 -5.76
CA ASN A 56 -8.14 -17.84 -6.37
C ASN A 56 -7.91 -16.46 -7.00
N GLU A 57 -8.91 -15.58 -6.94
CA GLU A 57 -8.89 -14.21 -7.44
C GLU A 57 -8.91 -13.22 -6.28
N MET A 58 -8.31 -12.05 -6.51
CA MET A 58 -8.25 -10.98 -5.53
C MET A 58 -9.45 -10.05 -5.74
N THR A 59 -10.58 -10.38 -5.11
CA THR A 59 -11.89 -9.74 -5.36
C THR A 59 -12.49 -9.01 -4.16
N ILE A 60 -12.24 -9.50 -2.95
CA ILE A 60 -12.86 -9.03 -1.71
C ILE A 60 -11.76 -8.67 -0.71
N PRO A 61 -11.53 -7.37 -0.43
CA PRO A 61 -10.60 -6.94 0.62
C PRO A 61 -10.94 -7.54 2.00
N PRO A 62 -9.96 -7.70 2.90
CA PRO A 62 -10.16 -8.45 4.14
C PRO A 62 -11.16 -7.74 5.03
N VAL A 63 -12.18 -8.49 5.46
CA VAL A 63 -13.18 -8.00 6.40
C VAL A 63 -12.64 -7.98 7.83
N ALA A 64 -13.16 -7.08 8.66
CA ALA A 64 -12.68 -6.89 10.04
C ALA A 64 -12.77 -8.16 10.89
N SER A 65 -13.79 -9.00 10.71
CA SER A 65 -13.87 -10.30 11.40
C SER A 65 -12.67 -11.19 11.09
N LYS A 66 -12.22 -11.24 9.83
CA LYS A 66 -11.09 -12.07 9.41
C LYS A 66 -9.77 -11.57 9.99
N ILE A 67 -9.53 -10.26 9.95
CA ILE A 67 -8.33 -9.64 10.53
C ILE A 67 -8.28 -9.89 12.04
N LYS A 68 -9.43 -9.76 12.73
CA LYS A 68 -9.56 -10.05 14.16
C LYS A 68 -9.33 -11.54 14.47
N GLU A 69 -9.95 -12.45 13.73
CA GLU A 69 -9.71 -13.90 13.86
C GLU A 69 -8.22 -14.25 13.74
N THR A 70 -7.50 -13.61 12.82
CA THR A 70 -6.04 -13.82 12.68
C THR A 70 -5.25 -13.20 13.83
N LEU A 71 -5.65 -12.05 14.37
CA LEU A 71 -5.05 -11.43 15.56
C LEU A 71 -5.26 -12.27 16.83
N GLU A 72 -6.45 -12.80 17.03
CA GLU A 72 -6.86 -13.60 18.20
C GLU A 72 -6.41 -15.07 18.11
N ASN A 73 -5.91 -15.51 16.94
CA ASN A 73 -5.47 -16.89 16.73
C ASN A 73 -4.29 -17.27 17.63
N THR A 74 -4.43 -18.35 18.41
CA THR A 74 -3.42 -18.80 19.38
C THR A 74 -2.12 -19.30 18.75
N THR A 75 -2.15 -19.80 17.51
CA THR A 75 -0.97 -20.32 16.79
C THR A 75 -0.26 -19.23 15.99
N ASN A 76 -1.02 -18.45 15.22
CA ASN A 76 -0.50 -17.53 14.21
C ASN A 76 -0.60 -16.04 14.63
N GLY A 77 -1.41 -15.71 15.62
CA GLY A 77 -1.70 -14.33 16.02
C GLY A 77 -0.48 -13.59 16.56
N LYS A 78 0.43 -14.27 17.28
CA LYS A 78 1.71 -13.68 17.71
C LYS A 78 2.56 -13.21 16.53
N GLY A 79 2.66 -14.03 15.47
CA GLY A 79 3.36 -13.65 14.24
C GLY A 79 2.67 -12.51 13.49
N TYR A 80 1.33 -12.50 13.47
CA TYR A 80 0.56 -11.44 12.82
C TYR A 80 0.64 -10.10 13.57
N ARG A 81 0.61 -10.11 14.91
CA ARG A 81 0.87 -8.94 15.77
C ARG A 81 2.27 -8.36 15.58
N ALA A 82 3.29 -9.22 15.45
CA ALA A 82 4.65 -8.77 15.17
C ALA A 82 4.75 -8.04 13.81
N LYS A 83 4.05 -8.52 12.77
CA LYS A 83 3.92 -7.79 11.50
C LYS A 83 3.23 -6.44 11.70
N PHE A 84 2.13 -6.39 12.45
CA PHE A 84 1.43 -5.13 12.77
C PHE A 84 2.34 -4.13 13.47
N ASN A 85 3.02 -4.49 14.56
CA ASN A 85 3.91 -3.58 15.29
C ASN A 85 5.01 -3.03 14.34
N SER A 86 5.64 -3.91 13.55
CA SER A 86 6.64 -3.53 12.53
C SER A 86 6.10 -2.51 11.52
N HIS A 87 4.87 -2.71 11.02
CA HIS A 87 4.30 -1.91 9.93
C HIS A 87 3.37 -0.78 10.34
N TRP A 88 2.97 -0.65 11.61
CA TRP A 88 1.92 0.30 12.04
C TRP A 88 2.19 1.74 11.61
N ASN A 89 3.45 2.18 11.58
CA ASN A 89 3.85 3.55 11.18
C ASN A 89 3.81 3.77 9.64
N ASN A 90 3.80 2.69 8.86
CA ASN A 90 3.64 2.70 7.41
C ASN A 90 2.14 2.66 7.02
N MET A 91 1.29 2.20 7.92
CA MET A 91 -0.17 2.24 7.77
C MET A 91 -0.69 3.59 8.31
N ARG A 92 -0.71 4.63 7.47
CA ARG A 92 -1.10 5.98 7.88
C ARG A 92 -2.58 6.24 7.61
N GLU A 93 -3.22 7.08 8.42
CA GLU A 93 -4.65 7.42 8.23
C GLU A 93 -4.91 8.08 6.86
N GLN A 94 -3.98 8.92 6.38
CA GLN A 94 -4.04 9.55 5.07
C GLN A 94 -4.05 8.58 3.87
N ASP A 95 -3.61 7.34 4.06
CA ASP A 95 -3.62 6.28 3.03
C ASP A 95 -4.97 5.52 3.01
N ALA A 96 -5.80 5.67 4.06
CA ALA A 96 -7.17 5.22 4.08
C ALA A 96 -8.11 6.31 3.55
N LYS A 97 -9.07 5.93 2.70
CA LYS A 97 -10.24 6.79 2.45
C LYS A 97 -11.11 6.76 3.71
N LYS A 98 -11.55 7.92 4.18
CA LYS A 98 -12.48 8.00 5.32
C LYS A 98 -13.83 7.41 4.93
N GLU A 99 -14.06 6.17 5.34
CA GLU A 99 -15.34 5.49 5.24
C GLU A 99 -16.01 5.48 6.63
N GLY A 100 -16.93 6.42 6.85
CA GLY A 100 -17.60 6.61 8.14
C GLY A 100 -16.70 7.20 9.23
N ASN A 101 -17.02 6.87 10.49
CA ASN A 101 -16.34 7.38 11.69
C ASN A 101 -15.15 6.49 12.14
N ILE A 102 -14.62 5.64 11.27
CA ILE A 102 -13.52 4.73 11.61
C ILE A 102 -12.18 5.47 11.49
N SER A 103 -11.57 5.79 12.63
CA SER A 103 -10.24 6.39 12.74
C SER A 103 -9.16 5.35 13.04
N ARG A 104 -7.89 5.72 12.86
CA ARG A 104 -6.74 4.89 13.26
C ARG A 104 -6.61 4.93 14.79
N PRO A 105 -6.51 3.79 15.50
CA PRO A 105 -6.15 3.77 16.91
C PRO A 105 -4.85 4.55 17.17
N ILE A 106 -4.82 5.33 18.26
CA ILE A 106 -3.77 6.31 18.57
C ILE A 106 -2.87 5.82 19.72
N GLU A 107 -3.33 4.80 20.45
CA GLU A 107 -2.64 4.12 21.53
C GLU A 107 -1.27 3.55 21.10
N ASP A 108 -0.39 3.34 22.08
CA ASP A 108 0.95 2.83 21.83
C ASP A 108 0.92 1.42 21.19
N LYS A 109 1.90 1.12 20.34
CA LYS A 109 1.91 -0.14 19.57
C LYS A 109 1.93 -1.37 20.47
N GLU A 110 2.58 -1.26 21.62
CA GLU A 110 2.74 -2.30 22.62
C GLU A 110 1.40 -2.59 23.33
N GLU A 111 0.49 -1.60 23.40
CA GLU A 111 -0.87 -1.75 23.93
C GLU A 111 -1.83 -2.32 22.87
N LEU A 112 -1.70 -1.87 21.62
CA LEU A 112 -2.48 -2.37 20.47
C LEU A 112 -2.09 -3.79 20.07
N PHE A 113 -0.80 -4.14 20.17
CA PHE A 113 -0.21 -5.38 19.68
C PHE A 113 0.62 -6.11 20.76
N PRO A 114 0.02 -6.48 21.91
CA PRO A 114 0.72 -7.22 22.95
C PRO A 114 1.18 -8.59 22.42
N VAL A 115 2.45 -8.94 22.69
CA VAL A 115 3.11 -10.06 22.03
C VAL A 115 2.57 -11.44 22.45
N ASP A 116 2.04 -11.55 23.67
CA ASP A 116 1.71 -12.85 24.32
C ASP A 116 0.23 -13.00 24.73
N LYS A 117 -0.66 -12.12 24.26
CA LYS A 117 -2.11 -12.18 24.53
C LYS A 117 -2.93 -11.48 23.43
N SER A 118 -4.25 -11.62 23.48
CA SER A 118 -5.15 -10.76 22.70
C SER A 118 -5.03 -9.30 23.14
N GLY A 119 -5.24 -8.38 22.19
CA GLY A 119 -5.29 -6.95 22.44
C GLY A 119 -6.70 -6.55 22.84
N SER A 120 -6.84 -5.71 23.88
CA SER A 120 -8.14 -5.13 24.25
C SER A 120 -8.78 -4.31 23.12
N LYS A 121 -7.98 -3.93 22.12
CA LYS A 121 -8.32 -3.11 20.96
C LYS A 121 -8.38 -3.88 19.63
N ASP A 122 -8.29 -5.21 19.64
CA ASP A 122 -8.24 -6.03 18.41
C ASP A 122 -9.40 -5.75 17.44
N GLN A 123 -10.60 -5.49 17.97
CA GLN A 123 -11.77 -5.13 17.15
C GLN A 123 -11.62 -3.76 16.47
N GLU A 124 -11.08 -2.76 17.16
CA GLU A 124 -10.89 -1.40 16.62
C GLU A 124 -9.77 -1.40 15.57
N VAL A 125 -8.65 -2.06 15.89
CA VAL A 125 -7.55 -2.35 14.96
C VAL A 125 -8.06 -3.03 13.69
N ALA A 126 -8.87 -4.09 13.83
CA ALA A 126 -9.36 -4.85 12.69
C ALA A 126 -10.37 -4.06 11.83
N ASN A 127 -11.27 -3.30 12.46
CA ASN A 127 -12.21 -2.41 11.78
C ASN A 127 -11.48 -1.37 10.92
N TRP A 128 -10.49 -0.69 11.50
CA TRP A 128 -9.69 0.29 10.77
C TRP A 128 -8.82 -0.35 9.69
N THR A 129 -8.19 -1.49 9.97
CA THR A 129 -7.33 -2.18 9.01
C THR A 129 -8.10 -2.65 7.78
N ALA A 130 -9.36 -3.10 7.92
CA ALA A 130 -10.20 -3.46 6.78
C ALA A 130 -10.40 -2.28 5.80
N VAL A 131 -10.70 -1.09 6.33
CA VAL A 131 -10.85 0.15 5.54
C VAL A 131 -9.52 0.56 4.91
N TRP A 132 -8.41 0.43 5.65
CA TRP A 132 -7.07 0.72 5.16
C TRP A 132 -6.68 -0.22 4.01
N CYS A 133 -6.85 -1.54 4.14
CA CYS A 133 -6.58 -2.53 3.10
C CYS A 133 -7.38 -2.22 1.82
N LYS A 134 -8.69 -2.00 1.94
CA LYS A 134 -9.59 -1.64 0.82
C LYS A 134 -9.16 -0.35 0.09
N SER A 135 -8.59 0.60 0.82
CA SER A 135 -8.13 1.88 0.28
C SER A 135 -6.78 1.75 -0.41
N VAL A 136 -5.83 1.10 0.26
CA VAL A 136 -4.43 0.98 -0.16
C VAL A 136 -4.26 -0.01 -1.32
N GLY A 137 -5.04 -1.09 -1.37
CA GLY A 137 -5.04 -1.98 -2.54
C GLY A 137 -5.35 -1.25 -3.85
N LYS A 138 -6.22 -0.25 -3.79
CA LYS A 138 -6.64 0.58 -4.95
C LYS A 138 -5.75 1.80 -5.19
N LYS A 139 -4.69 1.98 -4.39
CA LYS A 139 -3.73 3.08 -4.57
C LYS A 139 -2.93 2.83 -5.85
N LYS A 140 -3.04 3.76 -6.79
CA LYS A 140 -2.24 3.75 -8.02
C LYS A 140 -0.84 4.31 -7.77
N VAL A 141 0.16 3.67 -8.36
CA VAL A 141 1.56 4.10 -8.33
C VAL A 141 2.24 3.79 -9.68
N PRO A 142 3.37 4.44 -10.03
CA PRO A 142 4.17 4.10 -11.21
C PRO A 142 4.77 2.69 -11.06
N ALA A 143 4.14 1.73 -11.71
CA ALA A 143 4.26 0.32 -11.34
C ALA A 143 4.71 -0.60 -12.47
N LYS A 144 4.36 -0.29 -13.72
CA LYS A 144 4.62 -1.17 -14.86
C LYS A 144 5.04 -0.40 -16.11
N GLN A 145 5.85 -1.00 -16.97
CA GLN A 145 6.24 -0.43 -18.26
C GLN A 145 6.19 -1.51 -19.34
N THR A 146 6.02 -1.11 -20.60
CA THR A 146 6.13 -2.03 -21.73
C THR A 146 7.46 -1.82 -22.41
N GLN A 147 8.32 -2.84 -22.39
CA GLN A 147 9.60 -2.86 -23.11
C GLN A 147 9.59 -4.07 -24.05
N GLU A 148 9.86 -3.83 -25.34
CA GLU A 148 9.92 -4.91 -26.37
C GLU A 148 8.66 -5.80 -26.40
N GLY A 149 7.48 -5.22 -26.15
CA GLY A 149 6.20 -5.93 -26.11
C GLY A 149 5.95 -6.74 -24.82
N LYS A 150 6.89 -6.74 -23.86
CA LYS A 150 6.75 -7.40 -22.55
C LYS A 150 6.37 -6.39 -21.47
N GLU A 151 5.47 -6.78 -20.58
CA GLU A 151 5.19 -6.01 -19.36
C GLU A 151 6.29 -6.27 -18.33
N LEU A 152 6.96 -5.20 -17.90
CA LEU A 152 7.93 -5.21 -16.82
C LEU A 152 7.32 -4.49 -15.61
N TRP A 153 7.45 -5.09 -14.43
CA TRP A 153 7.01 -4.49 -13.17
C TRP A 153 8.18 -3.83 -12.44
N ASN A 154 7.89 -2.71 -11.78
CA ASN A 154 8.88 -1.90 -11.08
C ASN A 154 9.40 -2.66 -9.84
N PRO A 155 10.70 -3.02 -9.79
CA PRO A 155 11.27 -3.78 -8.66
C PRO A 155 11.35 -2.94 -7.38
N ASP A 156 11.32 -1.61 -7.47
CA ASP A 156 11.35 -0.72 -6.30
C ASP A 156 10.01 -0.67 -5.55
N LEU A 157 8.94 -1.23 -6.11
CA LEU A 157 7.68 -1.42 -5.38
C LEU A 157 7.86 -2.28 -4.13
N ASP A 158 8.67 -3.35 -4.18
CA ASP A 158 8.98 -4.18 -3.02
C ASP A 158 9.79 -3.43 -1.93
N LYS A 159 10.36 -2.25 -2.24
CA LYS A 159 10.99 -1.34 -1.28
C LYS A 159 10.03 -0.29 -0.72
N ASN A 160 8.84 -0.12 -1.31
CA ASN A 160 7.86 0.87 -0.85
C ASN A 160 7.27 0.43 0.50
N PRO A 161 7.35 1.26 1.56
CA PRO A 161 6.92 0.87 2.91
C PRO A 161 5.41 0.65 3.03
N VAL A 162 4.60 1.37 2.24
CA VAL A 162 3.13 1.21 2.22
C VAL A 162 2.76 -0.09 1.51
N TRP A 163 3.43 -0.42 0.40
CA TRP A 163 3.28 -1.72 -0.25
C TRP A 163 3.66 -2.86 0.68
N LYS A 164 4.82 -2.77 1.37
CA LYS A 164 5.28 -3.83 2.26
C LYS A 164 4.31 -4.07 3.42
N ALA A 165 3.79 -2.99 4.01
CA ALA A 165 2.72 -3.08 5.02
C ALA A 165 1.44 -3.72 4.45
N PHE A 166 1.01 -3.31 3.25
CA PHE A 166 -0.16 -3.87 2.58
C PHE A 166 0.00 -5.37 2.30
N LYS A 167 1.14 -5.77 1.73
CA LYS A 167 1.50 -7.16 1.48
C LYS A 167 1.50 -8.00 2.76
N ASP A 168 2.18 -7.54 3.81
CA ASP A 168 2.37 -8.37 5.01
C ASP A 168 1.11 -8.47 5.88
N ILE A 169 0.24 -7.45 5.87
CA ILE A 169 -0.97 -7.35 6.72
C ILE A 169 -2.25 -7.79 5.99
N CYS A 170 -2.46 -7.32 4.75
CA CYS A 170 -3.71 -7.52 4.04
C CYS A 170 -3.71 -8.77 3.16
N LEU A 171 -2.53 -9.31 2.80
CA LEU A 171 -2.40 -10.36 1.79
C LEU A 171 -1.86 -11.67 2.36
N GLU A 172 -2.16 -12.74 1.64
CA GLU A 172 -1.58 -14.08 1.81
C GLU A 172 -1.21 -14.68 0.44
N GLU A 173 -0.37 -15.70 0.46
CA GLU A 173 -0.01 -16.44 -0.75
C GLU A 173 -1.21 -17.28 -1.24
N LYS A 174 -1.36 -17.41 -2.56
CA LYS A 174 -2.34 -18.35 -3.12
C LYS A 174 -1.85 -19.77 -2.86
N ILE A 175 -2.62 -20.55 -2.11
CA ILE A 175 -2.40 -21.99 -1.96
C ILE A 175 -2.66 -22.64 -3.33
N VAL A 176 -1.59 -22.99 -4.04
CA VAL A 176 -1.68 -23.83 -5.24
C VAL A 176 -1.94 -25.26 -4.75
N VAL A 177 -3.21 -25.65 -4.71
CA VAL A 177 -3.58 -27.07 -4.56
C VAL A 177 -3.03 -27.80 -5.78
N THR A 178 -2.06 -28.68 -5.54
CA THR A 178 -1.31 -29.43 -6.55
C THR A 178 -1.79 -30.88 -6.56
#